data_AF-A0A6P1DA58-F1
#
_entry.id   AF-A0A6P1DA58-F1
#
_cell.length_a   1.000
_cell.length_b   1.000
_cell.length_c   1.000
_cell.angle_alpha   90.00
_cell.angle_beta   90.00
_cell.angle_gamma   90.00
#
_symmetry.space_group_name_H-M   'P 1'
#
loop_
_entity.id
_entity.type
_entity.pdbx_description
1 polymer ?
#
loop_
_entity_poly.entity_id
_entity_poly.type
_entity_poly.pdbx_seq_one_letter_code
_entity_poly.pdbx_strand_id
1 'polypeptide(L)'
;MKPGRSPRKDPTMQAQPVHTSEQVEQYLARIYPGRELTILETEFGWVARPVLTREEIADGQGLGLGNFVVNKQTGVVTAHRSLPPRLIGAEYDEAIRTGGSIQGYQVYPPTWRAHIERIRETPEEIEYQVRAESLTEPPAEPPAERQLVIDKQTLETRTNTRAIHPTVQHATAWAEARSRRNGTWPQTGTFEF
;
A
#
# COMPACT_ATOMS: atom_id res chain seq x y z
N MET A 1 -38.12 -12.39 -5.83
CA MET A 1 -36.86 -11.74 -5.41
C MET A 1 -35.81 -12.82 -5.19
N LYS A 2 -34.73 -12.84 -5.98
CA LYS A 2 -33.60 -13.75 -5.74
C LYS A 2 -32.59 -13.02 -4.85
N PRO A 3 -32.08 -13.64 -3.78
CA PRO A 3 -31.06 -13.02 -2.95
C PRO A 3 -29.76 -12.94 -3.75
N GLY A 4 -29.15 -11.75 -3.76
CA GLY A 4 -27.90 -11.47 -4.43
C GLY A 4 -26.79 -12.38 -3.89
N ARG A 5 -26.10 -13.07 -4.80
CA ARG A 5 -24.84 -13.73 -4.51
C ARG A 5 -23.88 -12.65 -3.96
N SER A 6 -23.49 -12.79 -2.70
CA SER A 6 -22.29 -12.11 -2.20
C SER A 6 -21.13 -12.45 -3.13
N PRO A 7 -20.31 -11.47 -3.55
CA PRO A 7 -19.12 -11.76 -4.32
C PRO A 7 -18.22 -12.68 -3.49
N ARG A 8 -17.83 -13.82 -4.07
CA ARG A 8 -16.85 -14.71 -3.46
C ARG A 8 -15.56 -13.90 -3.26
N LYS A 9 -15.09 -13.79 -2.01
CA LYS A 9 -13.74 -13.31 -1.71
C LYS A 9 -12.76 -14.22 -2.47
N ASP A 10 -11.87 -13.65 -3.27
CA ASP A 10 -10.74 -14.41 -3.80
C ASP A 10 -9.92 -14.92 -2.60
N PRO A 11 -9.70 -16.23 -2.44
CA PRO A 11 -8.98 -16.80 -1.30
C PRO A 11 -7.48 -16.44 -1.27
N THR A 12 -7.02 -15.65 -2.24
CA THR A 12 -5.62 -15.28 -2.47
C THR A 12 -5.14 -14.06 -1.67
N MET A 13 -6.01 -13.33 -0.95
CA MET A 13 -5.67 -12.04 -0.33
C MET A 13 -5.52 -12.05 1.19
N GLN A 14 -5.34 -13.21 1.82
CA GLN A 14 -5.08 -13.29 3.26
C GLN A 14 -3.59 -13.41 3.57
N ALA A 15 -3.19 -12.76 4.66
CA ALA A 15 -1.87 -12.96 5.24
C ALA A 15 -1.73 -14.40 5.73
N GLN A 16 -0.59 -15.03 5.48
CA GLN A 16 -0.31 -16.39 5.95
C GLN A 16 1.09 -16.45 6.58
N PRO A 17 1.31 -17.25 7.63
CA PRO A 17 2.63 -17.44 8.21
C PRO A 17 3.65 -17.89 7.16
N VAL A 18 4.88 -17.39 7.27
CA VAL A 18 5.97 -17.62 6.31
C VAL A 18 7.26 -17.91 7.05
N HIS A 19 7.72 -19.16 6.98
CA HIS A 19 8.79 -19.66 7.85
C HIS A 19 10.08 -20.03 7.12
N THR A 20 10.09 -20.08 5.78
CA THR A 20 11.29 -20.41 4.99
C THR A 20 11.58 -19.37 3.91
N SER A 21 12.83 -19.31 3.44
CA SER A 21 13.25 -18.41 2.35
C SER A 21 12.40 -18.63 1.09
N GLU A 22 12.19 -19.89 0.70
CA GLU A 22 11.38 -20.23 -0.46
C GLU A 22 9.92 -19.77 -0.30
N GLN A 23 9.34 -19.94 0.88
CA GLN A 23 7.98 -19.49 1.15
C GLN A 23 7.86 -17.96 1.04
N VAL A 24 8.84 -17.20 1.56
CA VAL A 24 8.79 -15.74 1.49
C VAL A 24 9.03 -15.24 0.08
N GLU A 25 9.89 -15.88 -0.70
CA GLU A 25 10.10 -15.57 -2.11
C GLU A 25 8.80 -15.76 -2.91
N GLN A 26 8.14 -16.91 -2.77
CA GLN A 26 6.86 -17.18 -3.43
C GLN A 26 5.73 -16.26 -2.93
N TYR A 27 5.75 -15.90 -1.66
CA TYR A 27 4.77 -14.99 -1.07
C TYR A 27 4.95 -13.58 -1.63
N LEU A 28 6.17 -13.05 -1.64
CA LEU A 28 6.47 -11.73 -2.17
C LEU A 28 6.31 -11.64 -3.70
N ALA A 29 6.59 -12.71 -4.44
CA ALA A 29 6.36 -12.76 -5.89
C ALA A 29 4.87 -12.65 -6.26
N ARG A 30 3.97 -13.08 -5.38
CA ARG A 30 2.51 -12.88 -5.56
C ARG A 30 2.09 -11.44 -5.30
N ILE A 31 2.71 -10.77 -4.33
CA ILE A 31 2.39 -9.40 -3.93
C ILE A 31 3.02 -8.38 -4.90
N TYR A 32 4.26 -8.63 -5.32
CA TYR A 32 5.05 -7.77 -6.21
C TYR A 32 5.50 -8.55 -7.46
N PRO A 33 4.57 -8.90 -8.36
CA PRO A 33 4.88 -9.70 -9.53
C PRO A 33 5.89 -9.00 -10.43
N GLY A 34 6.90 -9.75 -10.87
CA GLY A 34 7.96 -9.26 -11.77
C GLY A 34 9.01 -8.37 -11.09
N ARG A 35 8.97 -8.21 -9.76
CA ARG A 35 9.98 -7.46 -9.01
C ARG A 35 11.01 -8.40 -8.41
N GLU A 36 12.28 -8.18 -8.71
CA GLU A 36 13.38 -8.88 -8.04
C GLU A 36 13.62 -8.25 -6.66
N LEU A 37 13.79 -9.10 -5.64
CA LEU A 37 13.90 -8.69 -4.24
C LEU A 37 15.08 -9.43 -3.60
N THR A 38 15.98 -8.69 -2.95
CA THR A 38 16.94 -9.29 -2.01
C THR A 38 16.27 -9.50 -0.66
N ILE A 39 16.44 -10.67 -0.08
CA ILE A 39 15.80 -11.05 1.20
C ILE A 39 16.87 -11.31 2.25
N LEU A 40 16.67 -10.75 3.43
CA LEU A 40 17.45 -10.97 4.64
C LEU A 40 16.53 -11.54 5.72
N GLU A 41 16.89 -12.70 6.24
CA GLU A 41 16.19 -13.30 7.38
C GLU A 41 16.54 -12.59 8.70
N THR A 42 15.54 -12.42 9.57
CA THR A 42 15.69 -11.90 10.93
C THR A 42 14.97 -12.82 11.94
N GLU A 43 14.97 -12.48 13.23
CA GLU A 43 14.33 -13.33 14.25
C GLU A 43 12.82 -13.43 14.01
N PHE A 44 12.14 -12.31 13.81
CA PHE A 44 10.68 -12.25 13.70
C PHE A 44 10.18 -11.96 12.28
N GLY A 45 11.07 -11.75 11.31
CA GLY A 45 10.68 -11.35 9.97
C GLY A 45 11.65 -11.72 8.86
N TRP A 46 11.27 -11.28 7.66
CA TRP A 46 12.06 -11.30 6.44
C TRP A 46 12.12 -9.89 5.88
N VAL A 47 13.31 -9.28 5.85
CA VAL A 47 13.51 -7.95 5.27
C VAL A 47 13.77 -8.11 3.78
N ALA A 48 12.86 -7.62 2.94
CA ALA A 48 12.99 -7.61 1.51
C ALA A 48 13.28 -6.19 1.00
N ARG A 49 14.17 -6.09 0.02
CA ARG A 49 14.48 -4.82 -0.65
C ARG A 49 14.46 -5.02 -2.16
N PRO A 50 13.79 -4.15 -2.94
CA PRO A 50 13.82 -4.25 -4.40
C PRO A 50 15.23 -4.12 -4.96
N VAL A 51 15.54 -4.96 -5.94
CA VAL A 51 16.71 -4.79 -6.80
C VAL A 51 16.32 -3.83 -7.91
N LEU A 52 17.03 -2.70 -8.00
CA LEU A 52 16.78 -1.72 -9.05
C LEU A 52 17.45 -2.17 -10.35
N THR A 53 16.76 -2.00 -11.47
CA THR A 53 17.38 -2.17 -12.79
C THR A 53 18.33 -1.00 -13.08
N ARG A 54 19.24 -1.17 -14.06
CA ARG A 54 20.14 -0.07 -14.47
C ARG A 54 19.37 1.15 -14.97
N GLU A 55 18.23 0.92 -15.63
CA GLU A 55 17.33 1.97 -16.11
C GLU A 55 16.68 2.71 -14.93
N GLU A 56 16.17 2.00 -13.93
CA GLU A 56 15.60 2.60 -12.72
C GLU A 56 16.61 3.42 -11.92
N ILE A 57 17.87 2.99 -11.89
CA ILE A 57 18.97 3.75 -11.28
C ILE A 57 19.23 5.03 -12.08
N ALA A 58 19.27 4.94 -13.41
CA ALA A 58 19.48 6.08 -14.30
C ALA A 58 18.34 7.11 -14.20
N ASP A 59 17.10 6.65 -13.98
CA ASP A 59 15.90 7.48 -13.79
C ASP A 59 15.76 8.03 -12.35
N GLY A 60 16.76 7.79 -11.48
CA GLY A 60 16.76 8.32 -10.11
C GLY A 60 15.80 7.62 -9.14
N GLN A 61 15.25 6.44 -9.51
CA GLN A 61 14.32 5.68 -8.65
C GLN A 61 14.99 5.00 -7.44
N GLY A 62 16.29 5.21 -7.26
CA GLY A 62 17.00 4.79 -6.04
C GLY A 62 16.73 5.67 -4.82
N LEU A 63 16.22 6.89 -5.01
CA LEU A 63 15.86 7.79 -3.91
C LEU A 63 14.47 7.42 -3.37
N GLY A 64 14.40 7.11 -2.07
CA GLY A 64 13.16 6.71 -1.40
C GLY A 64 12.82 5.23 -1.51
N LEU A 65 13.73 4.39 -2.02
CA LEU A 65 13.54 2.94 -2.06
C LEU A 65 13.50 2.38 -0.63
N GLY A 66 12.29 2.06 -0.16
CA GLY A 66 12.05 1.50 1.16
C GLY A 66 12.46 0.03 1.28
N ASN A 67 12.33 -0.50 2.49
CA ASN A 67 12.40 -1.93 2.76
C ASN A 67 11.00 -2.45 3.05
N PHE A 68 10.75 -3.71 2.75
CA PHE A 68 9.57 -4.43 3.20
C PHE A 68 9.98 -5.39 4.29
N VAL A 69 9.14 -5.56 5.32
CA VAL A 69 9.33 -6.62 6.33
C VAL A 69 8.10 -7.50 6.34
N VAL A 70 8.30 -8.79 6.06
CA VAL A 70 7.27 -9.84 6.20
C VAL A 70 7.37 -10.43 7.60
N ASN A 71 6.31 -10.31 8.39
CA ASN A 71 6.25 -10.97 9.71
C ASN A 71 6.16 -12.49 9.52
N LYS A 72 7.06 -13.25 10.15
CA LYS A 72 7.10 -14.71 10.03
C LYS A 72 5.84 -15.42 10.54
N GLN A 73 5.22 -14.88 11.58
CA GLN A 73 4.07 -15.50 12.25
C GLN A 73 2.74 -15.12 11.60
N THR A 74 2.60 -13.88 11.14
CA THR A 74 1.31 -13.37 10.63
C THR A 74 1.26 -13.25 9.12
N GLY A 75 2.41 -13.19 8.44
CA GLY A 75 2.47 -12.89 7.00
C GLY A 75 2.21 -11.44 6.65
N VAL A 76 1.98 -10.56 7.63
CA VAL A 76 1.78 -9.13 7.38
C VAL A 76 3.06 -8.54 6.78
N VAL A 77 2.92 -7.80 5.70
CA VAL A 77 4.01 -7.06 5.07
C VAL A 77 3.88 -5.59 5.45
N THR A 78 4.97 -5.04 5.95
CA THR A 78 5.09 -3.62 6.30
C THR A 78 6.14 -2.94 5.43
N ALA A 79 5.89 -1.71 5.00
CA ALA A 79 6.86 -0.87 4.34
C ALA A 79 7.59 0.02 5.36
N HIS A 80 8.90 0.17 5.16
CA HIS A 80 9.83 0.83 6.06
C HIS A 80 10.72 1.82 5.30
N ARG A 81 11.31 2.75 6.06
CA ARG A 81 12.26 3.74 5.58
C ARG A 81 13.47 3.14 4.86
N SER A 82 14.13 3.96 4.03
CA SER A 82 15.32 3.62 3.23
C SER A 82 16.62 3.52 4.06
N LEU A 83 16.60 2.73 5.13
CA LEU A 83 17.79 2.37 5.90
C LEU A 83 18.39 1.04 5.41
N PRO A 84 19.64 0.71 5.81
CA PRO A 84 20.21 -0.60 5.52
C PRO A 84 19.30 -1.74 5.99
N PRO A 85 19.06 -2.80 5.18
CA PRO A 85 18.15 -3.90 5.54
C PRO A 85 18.42 -4.53 6.91
N ARG A 86 19.71 -4.66 7.29
CA ARG A 86 20.11 -5.18 8.60
C ARG A 86 19.63 -4.31 9.76
N LEU A 87 19.64 -2.99 9.59
CA LEU A 87 19.18 -2.06 10.63
C LEU A 87 17.66 -2.10 10.75
N ILE A 88 16.92 -2.14 9.63
CA ILE A 88 15.46 -2.35 9.63
C ILE A 88 15.11 -3.67 10.33
N GLY A 89 15.83 -4.76 10.04
CA GLY A 89 15.63 -6.04 10.69
C GLY A 89 15.82 -5.99 12.20
N ALA A 90 16.89 -5.34 12.67
CA ALA A 90 17.16 -5.18 14.10
C ALA A 90 16.09 -4.32 14.80
N GLU A 91 15.67 -3.20 14.19
CA GLU A 91 14.60 -2.34 14.73
C GLU A 91 13.26 -3.07 14.79
N TYR A 92 12.94 -3.86 13.76
CA TYR A 92 11.74 -4.67 13.72
C TYR A 92 11.74 -5.73 14.83
N ASP A 93 12.83 -6.50 14.93
CA ASP A 93 12.94 -7.56 15.93
C ASP A 93 12.87 -6.99 17.36
N GLU A 94 13.50 -5.85 17.62
CA GLU A 94 13.42 -5.18 18.91
C GLU A 94 12.00 -4.69 19.23
N ALA A 95 11.29 -4.13 18.26
CA ALA A 95 9.90 -3.71 18.44
C ALA A 95 9.01 -4.92 18.81
N ILE A 96 9.14 -6.05 18.11
CA ILE A 96 8.37 -7.25 18.42
C ILE A 96 8.75 -7.81 19.81
N ARG A 97 10.05 -7.91 20.11
CA ARG A 97 10.57 -8.46 21.38
C ARG A 97 10.07 -7.69 22.59
N THR A 98 10.00 -6.36 22.48
CA THR A 98 9.58 -5.46 23.57
C THR A 98 8.08 -5.18 23.59
N GLY A 99 7.32 -5.66 22.59
CA GLY A 99 5.92 -5.27 22.39
C GLY A 99 5.77 -3.79 22.00
N GLY A 100 6.83 -3.17 21.46
CA GLY A 100 6.85 -1.80 20.99
C GLY A 100 6.20 -1.61 19.62
N SER A 101 6.07 -0.34 19.20
CA SER A 101 5.48 0.02 17.92
C SER A 101 6.46 -0.17 16.77
N ILE A 102 6.06 -0.95 15.75
CA ILE A 102 6.79 -1.12 14.50
C ILE A 102 6.88 0.22 13.77
N GLN A 103 8.09 0.64 13.39
CA GLN A 103 8.35 1.89 12.66
C GLN A 103 8.13 1.73 11.14
N GLY A 104 6.94 1.30 10.76
CA GLY A 104 6.52 1.10 9.39
C GLY A 104 5.00 1.09 9.28
N TYR A 105 4.47 0.94 8.07
CA TYR A 105 3.03 0.83 7.83
C TYR A 105 2.72 -0.43 7.05
N GLN A 106 1.56 -1.04 7.32
CA GLN A 106 1.12 -2.23 6.62
C GLN A 106 0.84 -1.91 5.15
N VAL A 107 1.32 -2.77 4.26
CA VAL A 107 1.07 -2.72 2.80
C VAL A 107 0.45 -4.02 2.29
N TYR A 108 0.49 -5.09 3.09
CA TYR A 108 -0.22 -6.33 2.80
C TYR A 108 -0.57 -7.08 4.10
N PRO A 109 -1.77 -7.70 4.19
CA PRO A 109 -2.88 -7.60 3.25
C PRO A 109 -3.44 -6.17 3.25
N PRO A 110 -4.06 -5.72 2.16
CA PRO A 110 -4.78 -4.46 2.16
C PRO A 110 -5.82 -4.43 3.27
N THR A 111 -5.92 -3.28 3.92
CA THR A 111 -6.87 -3.03 5.02
C THR A 111 -8.07 -2.23 4.55
N TRP A 112 -7.98 -1.58 3.40
CA TRP A 112 -9.03 -0.77 2.81
C TRP A 112 -9.18 -1.08 1.32
N ARG A 113 -10.42 -1.01 0.84
CA ARG A 113 -10.73 -0.87 -0.59
C ARG A 113 -11.33 0.50 -0.81
N ALA A 114 -10.74 1.29 -1.70
CA ALA A 114 -11.24 2.59 -2.09
C ALA A 114 -11.74 2.59 -3.54
N HIS A 115 -12.85 3.27 -3.76
CA HIS A 115 -13.39 3.63 -5.05
C HIS A 115 -13.34 5.15 -5.22
N ILE A 116 -12.90 5.61 -6.38
CA ILE A 116 -12.90 7.03 -6.71
C ILE A 116 -13.68 7.31 -7.98
N GLU A 117 -14.33 8.46 -8.00
CA GLU A 117 -15.09 8.95 -9.15
C GLU A 117 -14.86 10.46 -9.30
N ARG A 118 -14.45 10.89 -10.49
CA ARG A 118 -14.18 12.30 -10.80
C ARG A 118 -15.49 13.05 -10.89
N ILE A 119 -15.68 14.01 -9.99
CA ILE A 119 -16.86 14.90 -9.97
C ILE A 119 -16.63 16.05 -10.96
N ARG A 120 -15.44 16.63 -10.95
CA ARG A 120 -15.10 17.82 -11.72
C ARG A 120 -13.62 17.85 -12.07
N GLU A 121 -13.30 18.48 -13.19
CA GLU A 121 -11.93 18.78 -13.59
C GLU A 121 -11.84 20.19 -14.18
N THR A 122 -10.83 20.95 -13.78
CA THR A 122 -10.39 22.18 -14.44
C THR A 122 -8.93 22.00 -14.90
N PRO A 123 -8.33 22.96 -15.63
CA PRO A 123 -6.91 22.87 -15.96
C PRO A 123 -5.99 22.79 -14.73
N GLU A 124 -6.38 23.39 -13.60
CA GLU A 124 -5.59 23.52 -12.37
C GLU A 124 -5.92 22.44 -11.34
N GLU A 125 -7.21 22.15 -11.14
CA GLU A 125 -7.68 21.25 -10.09
C GLU A 125 -8.44 20.05 -10.66
N ILE A 126 -8.45 18.97 -9.89
CA ILE A 126 -9.34 17.85 -10.10
C ILE A 126 -10.04 17.47 -8.79
N GLU A 127 -11.34 17.23 -8.88
CA GLU A 127 -12.18 16.88 -7.75
C GLU A 127 -12.74 15.46 -7.91
N TYR A 128 -12.61 14.69 -6.84
CA TYR A 128 -13.02 13.30 -6.72
C TYR A 128 -13.98 13.10 -5.55
N GLN A 129 -14.97 12.24 -5.75
CA GLN A 129 -15.65 11.53 -4.68
C GLN A 129 -14.85 10.27 -4.36
N VAL A 130 -14.42 10.11 -3.12
CA VAL A 130 -13.68 8.94 -2.63
C VAL A 130 -14.58 8.20 -1.63
N ARG A 131 -14.81 6.91 -1.87
CA ARG A 131 -15.53 6.00 -0.97
C ARG A 131 -14.61 4.87 -0.59
N ALA A 132 -14.53 4.53 0.69
CA ALA A 132 -13.68 3.45 1.16
C ALA A 132 -14.42 2.55 2.15
N GLU A 133 -14.16 1.26 2.02
CA GLU A 133 -14.63 0.21 2.91
C GLU A 133 -13.43 -0.48 3.57
N SER A 134 -13.55 -0.75 4.87
CA SER A 134 -12.55 -1.57 5.55
C SER A 134 -12.66 -3.02 5.07
N LEU A 135 -11.51 -3.63 4.82
CA LEU A 135 -11.36 -5.05 4.49
C LEU A 135 -11.04 -5.90 5.72
N THR A 136 -10.80 -5.27 6.89
CA THR A 136 -10.52 -5.98 8.14
C THR A 136 -11.80 -6.59 8.74
N GLU A 137 -11.69 -7.81 9.26
CA GLU A 137 -12.74 -8.46 10.05
C GLU A 137 -12.50 -8.19 11.56
N PRO A 138 -13.55 -8.19 12.41
CA PRO A 138 -13.95 -7.02 13.20
C PRO A 138 -13.16 -6.65 14.48
N PRO A 139 -13.32 -5.38 14.94
CA PRO A 139 -14.23 -4.38 14.38
C PRO A 139 -13.66 -3.68 13.13
N ALA A 140 -14.37 -3.83 12.02
CA ALA A 140 -14.12 -3.12 10.78
C ALA A 140 -14.41 -1.64 11.02
N GLU A 141 -13.47 -0.77 10.68
CA GLU A 141 -13.70 0.67 10.71
C GLU A 141 -14.89 1.04 9.80
N PRO A 142 -15.71 2.03 10.18
CA PRO A 142 -16.87 2.42 9.38
C PRO A 142 -16.44 2.92 8.00
N PRO A 143 -17.25 2.70 6.95
CA PRO A 143 -16.95 3.22 5.63
C PRO A 143 -16.70 4.73 5.64
N ALA A 144 -15.71 5.17 4.87
CA ALA A 144 -15.35 6.57 4.75
C ALA A 144 -15.78 7.09 3.37
N GLU A 145 -16.51 8.21 3.36
CA GLU A 145 -16.84 8.95 2.13
C GLU A 145 -16.31 10.38 2.24
N ARG A 146 -15.51 10.82 1.27
CA ARG A 146 -14.80 12.11 1.29
C ARG A 146 -14.74 12.72 -0.10
N GLN A 147 -14.86 14.04 -0.16
CA GLN A 147 -14.47 14.79 -1.35
C GLN A 147 -12.98 15.11 -1.27
N LEU A 148 -12.28 14.90 -2.37
CA LEU A 148 -10.85 15.14 -2.53
C LEU A 148 -10.65 16.07 -3.71
N VAL A 149 -10.02 17.22 -3.48
CA VAL A 149 -9.54 18.09 -4.55
C VAL A 149 -8.01 18.08 -4.55
N ILE A 150 -7.44 17.89 -5.73
CA ILE A 150 -5.99 17.82 -5.97
C ILE A 150 -5.63 18.97 -6.90
N ASP A 151 -4.66 19.78 -6.50
CA ASP A 151 -3.97 20.70 -7.40
C ASP A 151 -3.02 19.90 -8.30
N LYS A 152 -3.18 20.02 -9.61
CA LYS A 152 -2.46 19.18 -10.58
C LYS A 152 -0.98 19.51 -10.71
N GLN A 153 -0.55 20.69 -10.27
CA GLN A 153 0.84 21.14 -10.40
C GLN A 153 1.63 20.84 -9.13
N THR A 154 1.05 21.12 -7.97
CA THR A 154 1.70 20.99 -6.66
C THR A 154 1.39 19.68 -5.97
N LEU A 155 0.31 18.99 -6.38
CA LEU A 155 -0.26 17.80 -5.73
C LEU A 155 -0.74 18.08 -4.30
N GLU A 156 -0.91 19.34 -3.94
CA GLU A 156 -1.56 19.70 -2.69
C GLU A 156 -3.02 19.25 -2.69
N THR A 157 -3.47 18.73 -1.56
CA THR A 157 -4.79 18.11 -1.42
C THR A 157 -5.65 18.86 -0.42
N ARG A 158 -6.92 19.05 -0.74
CA ARG A 158 -7.94 19.56 0.19
C ARG A 158 -9.14 18.62 0.22
N THR A 159 -9.78 18.49 1.38
CA THR A 159 -10.97 17.64 1.54
C THR A 159 -12.09 18.39 2.21
N ASN A 160 -13.32 17.86 2.09
CA ASN A 160 -14.49 18.43 2.77
C ASN A 160 -14.53 18.18 4.29
N THR A 161 -13.53 17.50 4.86
CA THR A 161 -13.46 17.19 6.29
C THR A 161 -12.13 17.64 6.90
N ARG A 162 -12.15 18.07 8.16
CA ARG A 162 -10.93 18.49 8.88
C ARG A 162 -9.97 17.32 9.18
N ALA A 163 -10.49 16.09 9.29
CA ALA A 163 -9.67 14.91 9.52
C ALA A 163 -9.23 14.30 8.18
N ILE A 164 -7.92 14.26 7.95
CA ILE A 164 -7.34 13.60 6.78
C ILE A 164 -7.34 12.09 7.04
N HIS A 165 -8.29 11.39 6.42
CA HIS A 165 -8.33 9.92 6.44
C HIS A 165 -7.25 9.35 5.50
N PRO A 166 -6.59 8.22 5.82
CA PRO A 166 -5.54 7.63 4.98
C PRO A 166 -5.95 7.43 3.51
N THR A 167 -7.23 7.13 3.26
CA THR A 167 -7.81 6.96 1.92
C THR A 167 -7.56 8.14 0.98
N VAL A 168 -7.45 9.36 1.51
CA VAL A 168 -7.23 10.58 0.72
C VAL A 168 -5.81 10.60 0.14
N GLN A 169 -4.82 10.28 0.98
CA GLN A 169 -3.42 10.23 0.56
C GLN A 169 -3.22 9.12 -0.48
N HIS A 170 -3.80 7.94 -0.24
CA HIS A 170 -3.74 6.82 -1.19
C HIS A 170 -4.49 7.11 -2.49
N ALA A 171 -5.65 7.76 -2.45
CA ALA A 171 -6.39 8.17 -3.65
C ALA A 171 -5.60 9.17 -4.51
N THR A 172 -4.94 10.12 -3.86
CA THR A 172 -4.08 11.11 -4.54
C THR A 172 -2.93 10.42 -5.26
N ALA A 173 -2.16 9.60 -4.54
CA ALA A 173 -1.04 8.85 -5.11
C ALA A 173 -1.48 7.91 -6.25
N TRP A 174 -2.61 7.23 -6.09
CA TRP A 174 -3.17 6.35 -7.13
C TRP A 174 -3.55 7.13 -8.39
N ALA A 175 -4.27 8.25 -8.24
CA ALA A 175 -4.74 9.06 -9.36
C ALA A 175 -3.58 9.72 -10.11
N GLU A 176 -2.59 10.22 -9.36
CA GLU A 176 -1.36 10.78 -9.90
C GLU A 176 -0.56 9.72 -10.69
N ALA A 177 -0.31 8.55 -10.11
CA ALA A 177 0.43 7.48 -10.77
C ALA A 177 -0.24 7.03 -12.08
N ARG A 178 -1.58 6.96 -12.11
CA ARG A 178 -2.38 6.70 -13.32
C ARG A 178 -2.24 7.83 -14.34
N SER A 179 -2.31 9.08 -13.88
CA SER A 179 -2.17 10.26 -14.74
C SER A 179 -0.80 10.32 -15.40
N ARG A 180 0.28 10.11 -14.64
CA ARG A 180 1.66 10.04 -15.17
C ARG A 180 1.84 8.95 -16.23
N ARG A 181 1.19 7.80 -16.07
CA ARG A 181 1.28 6.68 -17.03
C ARG A 181 0.46 6.90 -18.30
N ASN A 182 -0.75 7.46 -18.17
CA ASN A 182 -1.71 7.53 -19.26
C ASN A 182 -1.82 8.94 -19.88
N GLY A 183 -1.16 9.94 -19.31
CA GLY A 183 -1.25 11.35 -19.71
C GLY A 183 -2.56 12.04 -19.32
N THR A 184 -3.48 11.35 -18.65
CA THR A 184 -4.79 11.87 -18.27
C THR A 184 -5.20 11.43 -16.87
N TRP A 185 -5.80 12.33 -16.11
CA TRP A 185 -6.37 11.97 -14.82
C TRP A 185 -7.55 11.00 -14.97
N PRO A 186 -7.67 9.98 -14.11
CA PRO A 186 -8.69 8.94 -14.24
C PRO A 186 -10.10 9.48 -13.95
N GLN A 187 -11.10 9.05 -14.73
CA GLN A 187 -12.52 9.33 -14.45
C GLN A 187 -13.04 8.52 -13.27
N THR A 188 -12.61 7.26 -13.14
CA THR A 188 -13.00 6.37 -12.04
C THR A 188 -11.91 5.33 -11.80
N GLY A 189 -11.91 4.72 -10.63
CA GLY A 189 -11.12 3.53 -10.36
C GLY A 189 -11.38 2.94 -8.99
N THR A 190 -10.90 1.71 -8.82
CA THR A 190 -10.91 0.99 -7.55
C THR A 190 -9.51 0.49 -7.25
N PHE A 191 -9.07 0.61 -6.01
CA PHE A 191 -7.79 0.13 -5.54
C PHE A 191 -7.86 -0.29 -4.07
N GLU A 192 -6.88 -1.07 -3.63
CA GLU A 192 -6.76 -1.56 -2.26
C GLU A 192 -5.42 -1.16 -1.67
N PHE A 193 -5.38 -0.88 -0.37
CA PHE A 193 -4.17 -0.51 0.36
C PHE A 193 -4.24 -0.94 1.84
#